data_AF-A0ABD7S3Z0-F1
#
_entry.id   AF-A0ABD7S3Z0-F1
#
_cell.length_a   1.000
_cell.length_b   1.000
_cell.length_c   1.000
_cell.angle_alpha   90.00
_cell.angle_beta   90.00
_cell.angle_gamma   90.00
#
_symmetry.space_group_name_H-M   'P 1'
#
loop_
_entity.id
_entity.type
_entity.pdbx_description
1 polymer ?
#
loop_
_entity_poly.entity_id
_entity_poly.type
_entity_poly.pdbx_seq_one_letter_code
_entity_poly.pdbx_strand_id
1 'polypeptide(L)'
;MVDVPDGNQGAEAGVKKINEGESGLTLNGDAQNVHSIAVKKFYVSPEYADVVRRQLPVASTVRLIAGDCGGNIAGGPDTQTKFYEIGIKDHQLFLEAYIDDGEGSRGPGYTTFLFTKVKPDKRIKELQCKEL
;
A
#
# COMPACT_ATOMS: atom_id res chain seq x y z
N MET A 1 -17.97 -10.61 -5.55
CA MET A 1 -18.60 -9.65 -4.61
C MET A 1 -18.68 -10.35 -3.27
N VAL A 2 -18.07 -9.78 -2.25
CA VAL A 2 -17.86 -10.44 -0.95
C VAL A 2 -18.57 -9.66 0.15
N ASP A 3 -19.02 -10.39 1.17
CA ASP A 3 -19.61 -9.80 2.38
C ASP A 3 -18.50 -9.38 3.33
N VAL A 4 -18.54 -8.13 3.75
CA VAL A 4 -17.58 -7.58 4.71
C VAL A 4 -18.31 -6.79 5.77
N PRO A 5 -17.79 -6.70 7.00
CA PRO A 5 -18.43 -5.87 8.01
C PRO A 5 -18.61 -4.45 7.52
N ASP A 6 -19.80 -3.90 7.74
CA ASP A 6 -20.16 -2.56 7.29
C ASP A 6 -19.48 -1.43 8.09
N GLY A 7 -18.88 -1.78 9.24
CA GLY A 7 -18.19 -0.85 10.13
C GLY A 7 -19.09 -0.22 11.20
N ASN A 8 -20.39 -0.57 11.22
CA ASN A 8 -21.32 -0.11 12.24
C ASN A 8 -21.13 -0.87 13.56
N GLN A 9 -21.55 -0.27 14.66
CA GLN A 9 -21.51 -0.89 15.99
C GLN A 9 -22.92 -1.15 16.53
N GLY A 10 -23.07 -2.20 17.34
CA GLY A 10 -24.33 -2.54 18.03
C GLY A 10 -25.25 -3.45 17.24
N ALA A 11 -26.54 -3.46 17.57
CA ALA A 11 -27.54 -4.35 16.97
C ALA A 11 -27.77 -4.10 15.47
N GLU A 12 -27.32 -2.95 14.97
CA GLU A 12 -27.37 -2.53 13.56
C GLU A 12 -26.10 -2.92 12.78
N ALA A 13 -25.14 -3.62 13.39
CA ALA A 13 -23.94 -4.09 12.71
C ALA A 13 -24.31 -5.17 11.68
N GLY A 14 -24.12 -4.87 10.40
CA GLY A 14 -24.44 -5.75 9.29
C GLY A 14 -23.22 -6.12 8.43
N VAL A 15 -23.51 -6.72 7.28
CA VAL A 15 -22.53 -6.93 6.22
C VAL A 15 -22.87 -6.03 5.05
N LYS A 16 -21.84 -5.38 4.48
CA LYS A 16 -21.95 -4.71 3.19
C LYS A 16 -21.37 -5.59 2.09
N LYS A 17 -22.00 -5.55 0.92
CA LYS A 17 -21.46 -6.15 -0.30
C LYS A 17 -20.41 -5.21 -0.88
N ILE A 18 -19.19 -5.69 -1.02
CA ILE A 18 -18.15 -4.96 -1.75
C ILE A 18 -17.69 -5.74 -2.97
N ASN A 19 -17.20 -4.99 -3.96
CA ASN A 19 -16.51 -5.56 -5.10
C ASN A 19 -15.02 -5.74 -4.74
N GLU A 20 -14.46 -6.93 -4.94
CA GLU A 20 -13.00 -7.17 -4.80
C GLU A 20 -12.18 -6.30 -5.78
N GLY A 21 -12.82 -5.84 -6.86
CA GLY A 21 -12.28 -4.84 -7.78
C GLY A 21 -12.23 -3.42 -7.23
N GLU A 22 -12.92 -3.10 -6.12
CA GLU A 22 -12.96 -1.75 -5.56
C GLU A 22 -11.59 -1.34 -5.00
N SER A 23 -11.23 -0.08 -5.22
CA SER A 23 -10.00 0.53 -4.71
C SER A 23 -10.31 1.94 -4.23
N GLY A 24 -9.82 2.28 -3.04
CA GLY A 24 -9.74 3.67 -2.59
C GLY A 24 -8.54 4.37 -3.24
N LEU A 25 -8.72 5.62 -3.64
CA LEU A 25 -7.65 6.46 -4.17
C LEU A 25 -7.56 7.76 -3.38
N THR A 26 -6.39 8.05 -2.83
CA THR A 26 -6.10 9.33 -2.18
C THR A 26 -4.96 10.01 -2.92
N LEU A 27 -5.16 11.25 -3.37
CA LEU A 27 -4.11 12.07 -3.97
C LEU A 27 -3.66 13.10 -2.93
N ASN A 28 -2.37 13.14 -2.63
CA ASN A 28 -1.79 14.16 -1.75
C ASN A 28 -0.92 15.09 -2.58
N GLY A 29 -1.11 16.39 -2.38
CA GLY A 29 -0.53 17.39 -3.24
C GLY A 29 -0.73 18.81 -2.70
N ASP A 30 -0.37 19.76 -3.54
CA ASP A 30 -0.74 21.17 -3.42
C ASP A 30 -1.67 21.58 -4.56
N ALA A 31 -2.00 22.87 -4.67
CA ALA A 31 -2.91 23.39 -5.69
C ALA A 31 -2.45 23.15 -7.14
N GLN A 32 -1.16 22.88 -7.36
CA GLN A 32 -0.57 22.74 -8.68
C GLN A 32 -0.04 21.34 -8.96
N ASN A 33 0.32 20.58 -7.92
CA ASN A 33 1.05 19.33 -8.06
C ASN A 33 0.51 18.22 -7.16
N VAL A 34 0.35 17.04 -7.74
CA VAL A 34 0.25 15.79 -6.97
C VAL A 34 1.67 15.33 -6.63
N HIS A 35 1.91 15.12 -5.34
CA HIS A 35 3.19 14.65 -4.78
C HIS A 35 3.17 13.14 -4.53
N SER A 36 2.03 12.61 -4.08
CA SER A 36 1.85 11.18 -3.88
C SER A 36 0.42 10.71 -4.16
N ILE A 37 0.31 9.42 -4.45
CA ILE A 37 -0.97 8.74 -4.68
C ILE A 37 -0.99 7.47 -3.84
N ALA A 38 -1.97 7.36 -2.95
CA ALA A 38 -2.23 6.13 -2.21
C ALA A 38 -3.38 5.37 -2.85
N VAL A 39 -3.13 4.12 -3.25
CA VAL A 39 -4.16 3.18 -3.68
C VAL A 39 -4.40 2.17 -2.56
N LYS A 40 -5.59 2.17 -1.99
CA LYS A 40 -5.98 1.25 -0.93
C LYS A 40 -6.85 0.15 -1.51
N LYS A 41 -6.35 -1.08 -1.49
CA LYS A 41 -7.02 -2.28 -2.00
C LYS A 41 -7.62 -3.09 -0.87
N PHE A 42 -8.88 -3.48 -1.05
CA PHE A 42 -9.60 -4.35 -0.12
C PHE A 42 -9.20 -5.82 -0.37
N TYR A 43 -7.97 -6.17 -0.02
CA TYR A 43 -7.46 -7.55 0.12
C TYR A 43 -6.01 -7.47 0.58
N VAL A 44 -5.63 -8.28 1.57
CA VAL A 44 -4.25 -8.40 2.04
C VAL A 44 -3.45 -9.29 1.08
N SER A 45 -2.43 -8.72 0.44
CA SER A 45 -1.52 -9.48 -0.43
C SER A 45 -0.07 -9.21 -0.04
N PRO A 46 0.72 -10.22 0.37
CA PRO A 46 2.16 -10.05 0.60
C PRO A 46 2.96 -9.95 -0.72
N GLU A 47 2.34 -10.27 -1.86
CA GLU A 47 2.94 -10.29 -3.21
C GLU A 47 2.83 -8.92 -3.91
N TYR A 48 3.25 -7.84 -3.24
CA TYR A 48 3.05 -6.47 -3.76
C TYR A 48 3.58 -6.26 -5.18
N ALA A 49 4.79 -6.77 -5.47
CA ALA A 49 5.42 -6.60 -6.78
C ALA A 49 4.59 -7.22 -7.91
N ASP A 50 3.99 -8.39 -7.68
CA ASP A 50 3.22 -9.09 -8.72
C ASP A 50 1.87 -8.43 -8.94
N VAL A 51 1.24 -7.93 -7.87
CA VAL A 51 0.03 -7.11 -7.99
C VAL A 51 0.32 -5.89 -8.86
N VAL A 52 1.40 -5.15 -8.57
CA VAL A 52 1.77 -3.94 -9.31
C VAL A 52 2.13 -4.26 -10.75
N ARG A 53 2.95 -5.28 -11.02
CA ARG A 53 3.32 -5.70 -12.39
C ARG A 53 2.10 -5.99 -13.26
N ARG A 54 1.07 -6.62 -12.72
CA ARG A 54 -0.18 -6.93 -13.45
C ARG A 54 -0.99 -5.67 -13.83
N GLN A 55 -0.78 -4.55 -13.15
CA GLN A 55 -1.44 -3.27 -13.44
C GLN A 55 -0.64 -2.37 -14.38
N LEU A 56 0.64 -2.67 -14.60
CA LEU A 56 1.53 -1.84 -15.40
C LEU A 56 1.69 -2.38 -16.83
N PRO A 57 2.11 -1.53 -17.78
CA PRO A 57 2.53 -1.99 -19.10
C PRO A 57 3.61 -3.07 -19.01
N VAL A 58 3.61 -4.01 -19.98
CA VAL A 58 4.54 -5.16 -19.99
C VAL A 58 6.03 -4.75 -19.93
N ALA A 59 6.38 -3.60 -20.49
CA ALA A 59 7.76 -3.09 -20.51
C ALA A 59 8.18 -2.40 -19.19
N SER A 60 7.29 -2.29 -18.20
CA SER A 60 7.59 -1.66 -16.91
C SER A 60 8.47 -2.54 -16.03
N THR A 61 9.30 -1.90 -15.21
CA THR A 61 10.12 -2.57 -14.21
C THR A 61 9.56 -2.32 -12.80
N VAL A 62 9.69 -3.32 -11.93
CA VAL A 62 9.37 -3.20 -10.50
C VAL A 62 10.50 -3.89 -9.73
N ARG A 63 11.35 -3.09 -9.08
CA ARG A 63 12.57 -3.52 -8.39
C ARG A 63 12.47 -3.19 -6.91
N LEU A 64 12.70 -4.18 -6.05
CA LEU A 64 12.79 -3.96 -4.61
C LEU A 64 14.05 -3.14 -4.30
N ILE A 65 13.91 -2.06 -3.54
CA ILE A 65 15.01 -1.17 -3.14
C ILE A 65 15.24 -1.14 -1.63
N ALA A 66 14.21 -1.44 -0.84
CA ALA A 66 14.34 -1.67 0.59
C ALA A 66 13.22 -2.57 1.12
N GLY A 67 13.51 -3.33 2.17
CA GLY A 67 12.54 -4.20 2.85
C GLY A 67 13.10 -4.72 4.17
N ASP A 68 12.50 -5.77 4.72
CA ASP A 68 12.91 -6.42 5.98
C ASP A 68 13.13 -5.39 7.10
N CYS A 69 12.13 -4.53 7.33
CA CYS A 69 12.29 -3.40 8.22
C CYS A 69 12.26 -3.82 9.70
N GLY A 70 13.15 -3.22 10.49
CA GLY A 70 13.30 -3.49 11.92
C GLY A 70 12.54 -2.51 12.83
N GLY A 71 11.97 -1.45 12.24
CA GLY A 71 11.25 -0.41 12.95
C GLY A 71 10.02 -0.97 13.66
N ASN A 72 9.84 -0.57 14.92
CA ASN A 72 8.76 -1.05 15.77
C ASN A 72 7.47 -0.28 15.43
N ILE A 73 6.50 -0.93 14.77
CA ILE A 73 5.16 -0.39 14.56
C ILE A 73 4.19 -1.25 15.38
N ALA A 74 3.38 -0.62 16.22
CA ALA A 74 2.32 -1.27 17.00
C ALA A 74 2.74 -2.54 17.80
N GLY A 75 3.97 -2.58 18.35
CA GLY A 75 4.41 -3.62 19.27
C GLY A 75 5.23 -4.77 18.67
N GLY A 76 5.65 -4.67 17.40
CA GLY A 76 6.62 -5.58 16.80
C GLY A 76 7.35 -4.99 15.57
N PRO A 77 8.38 -5.69 15.05
CA PRO A 77 9.11 -5.25 13.87
C PRO A 77 8.21 -5.25 12.62
N ASP A 78 8.24 -4.18 11.85
CA ASP A 78 7.52 -4.06 10.58
C ASP A 78 8.24 -4.83 9.45
N THR A 79 8.01 -6.14 9.42
CA THR A 79 8.54 -7.01 8.36
C THR A 79 7.71 -6.94 7.07
N GLN A 80 6.59 -6.20 7.08
CA GLN A 80 5.61 -6.22 6.00
C GLN A 80 5.79 -5.07 5.01
N THR A 81 6.31 -3.93 5.46
CA THR A 81 6.55 -2.79 4.57
C THR A 81 7.70 -3.07 3.61
N LYS A 82 7.48 -2.77 2.34
CA LYS A 82 8.47 -2.92 1.27
C LYS A 82 8.48 -1.69 0.37
N PHE A 83 9.66 -1.34 -0.11
CA PHE A 83 9.89 -0.20 -0.98
C PHE A 83 10.40 -0.67 -2.34
N TYR A 84 9.82 -0.11 -3.40
CA TYR A 84 10.15 -0.45 -4.78
C TYR A 84 10.47 0.80 -5.58
N GLU A 85 11.34 0.62 -6.57
CA GLU A 85 11.49 1.51 -7.71
C GLU A 85 10.70 0.95 -8.88
N ILE A 86 9.95 1.83 -9.54
CA ILE A 86 9.09 1.49 -10.67
C ILE A 86 9.53 2.30 -11.89
N GLY A 87 9.94 1.61 -12.94
CA GLY A 87 10.23 2.21 -14.25
C GLY A 87 9.05 2.04 -15.19
N ILE A 88 8.57 3.14 -15.79
CA ILE A 88 7.50 3.14 -16.79
C ILE A 88 7.93 4.04 -17.96
N LYS A 89 8.34 3.43 -19.08
CA LYS A 89 8.91 4.17 -20.24
C LYS A 89 9.99 5.15 -19.77
N ASP A 90 9.78 6.44 -19.96
CA ASP A 90 10.71 7.53 -19.63
C ASP A 90 10.48 8.10 -18.22
N HIS A 91 9.66 7.45 -17.39
CA HIS A 91 9.34 7.89 -16.03
C HIS A 91 9.82 6.88 -14.99
N GLN A 92 10.26 7.43 -13.86
CA GLN A 92 10.60 6.67 -12.67
C GLN A 92 9.73 7.13 -11.51
N LEU A 93 9.20 6.17 -10.75
CA LEU A 93 8.42 6.39 -9.55
C LEU A 93 8.95 5.47 -8.43
N PHE A 94 8.55 5.78 -7.22
CA PHE A 94 8.82 4.95 -6.06
C PHE A 94 7.52 4.51 -5.42
N LEU A 95 7.52 3.34 -4.81
CA LEU A 95 6.37 2.73 -4.19
C LEU A 95 6.72 2.26 -2.78
N GLU A 96 5.97 2.72 -1.79
CA GLU A 96 5.88 2.11 -0.47
C GLU A 96 4.62 1.23 -0.45
N ALA A 97 4.77 -0.05 -0.11
CA ALA A 97 3.66 -0.98 -0.03
C ALA A 97 3.64 -1.67 1.33
N TYR A 98 2.49 -1.67 1.98
CA TYR A 98 2.29 -2.22 3.32
C TYR A 98 0.86 -2.67 3.53
N ILE A 99 0.66 -3.54 4.51
CA ILE A 99 -0.66 -3.96 4.96
C ILE A 99 -1.12 -2.98 6.04
N ASP A 100 -2.35 -2.48 5.88
CA ASP A 100 -3.03 -1.66 6.88
C ASP A 100 -4.07 -2.56 7.57
N ASP A 101 -3.74 -2.96 8.80
CA ASP A 101 -4.60 -3.80 9.64
C ASP A 101 -5.81 -3.03 10.19
N GLY A 102 -5.90 -1.72 9.95
CA GLY A 102 -7.00 -0.86 10.37
C GLY A 102 -7.07 -0.70 11.89
N GLU A 103 -7.08 0.54 12.38
CA GLU A 103 -7.55 0.80 13.74
C GLU A 103 -9.03 0.40 13.83
N GLY A 104 -9.29 -0.79 14.40
CA GLY A 104 -10.64 -1.32 14.59
C GLY A 104 -10.87 -2.62 13.85
N SER A 105 -10.46 -3.72 14.49
CA SER A 105 -10.70 -5.11 14.10
C SER A 105 -12.08 -5.33 13.49
N ARG A 106 -12.14 -5.92 12.28
CA ARG A 106 -13.16 -6.88 11.77
C ARG A 106 -13.20 -7.00 10.24
N GLY A 107 -12.43 -6.23 9.46
CA GLY A 107 -12.25 -6.47 8.01
C GLY A 107 -11.07 -7.41 7.70
N PRO A 108 -10.97 -8.00 6.50
CA PRO A 108 -9.87 -8.87 6.09
C PRO A 108 -8.52 -8.13 5.87
N GLY A 109 -8.37 -6.90 6.39
CA GLY A 109 -7.23 -6.02 6.18
C GLY A 109 -7.20 -5.36 4.79
N TYR A 110 -6.30 -4.40 4.62
CA TYR A 110 -6.08 -3.71 3.35
C TYR A 110 -4.62 -3.77 2.95
N THR A 111 -4.35 -3.71 1.64
CA THR A 111 -3.01 -3.39 1.14
C THR A 111 -3.01 -1.96 0.60
N THR A 112 -2.06 -1.16 1.07
CA THR A 112 -1.85 0.20 0.58
C THR A 112 -0.63 0.23 -0.33
N PHE A 113 -0.80 0.86 -1.50
CA PHE A 113 0.27 1.16 -2.45
C PHE A 113 0.43 2.67 -2.54
N LEU A 114 1.46 3.22 -1.91
CA LEU A 114 1.77 4.64 -1.90
C LEU A 114 2.85 4.95 -2.94
N PHE A 115 2.45 5.58 -4.03
CA PHE A 115 3.33 6.02 -5.10
C PHE A 115 3.84 7.44 -4.83
N THR A 116 5.14 7.66 -4.98
CA THR A 116 5.80 8.96 -4.84
C THR A 116 6.74 9.23 -6.02
N LYS A 117 6.98 10.52 -6.31
CA LYS A 117 7.95 10.93 -7.33
C LYS A 117 9.41 10.86 -6.85
N VAL A 118 9.61 10.96 -5.54
CA VAL A 118 10.93 11.01 -4.90
C VAL A 118 11.13 9.76 -4.05
N LYS A 119 12.37 9.23 -4.04
CA LYS A 119 12.73 8.08 -3.23
C LYS A 119 12.43 8.39 -1.75
N PRO A 120 11.68 7.54 -1.04
CA PRO A 120 11.27 7.81 0.35
C PRO A 120 12.40 7.49 1.35
N ASP A 121 13.60 8.04 1.16
CA ASP A 121 14.79 7.74 1.97
C ASP A 121 14.58 7.99 3.46
N LYS A 122 13.85 9.06 3.80
CA LYS A 122 13.50 9.39 5.19
C LYS A 122 12.70 8.26 5.83
N ARG A 123 11.68 7.75 5.12
CA ARG A 123 10.79 6.70 5.60
C ARG A 123 11.52 5.36 5.73
N ILE A 124 12.33 5.00 4.74
CA ILE A 124 13.19 3.81 4.76
C ILE A 124 14.09 3.80 6.01
N LYS A 125 14.68 4.95 6.34
CA LYS A 125 15.53 5.10 7.54
C LYS A 125 14.74 5.05 8.84
N GLU A 126 13.59 5.73 8.90
CA GLU A 126 12.70 5.72 10.08
C GLU A 126 12.23 4.31 10.43
N LEU A 127 11.88 3.53 9.40
CA LEU A 127 11.48 2.13 9.56
C LEU A 127 12.66 1.18 9.70
N GLN A 128 13.90 1.66 9.63
CA GLN A 128 15.11 0.83 9.75
C GLN A 128 15.11 -0.33 8.74
N CYS A 129 14.73 -0.04 7.50
CA CYS A 129 14.70 -1.03 6.44
C CYS A 129 16.10 -1.33 5.90
N LYS A 130 16.30 -2.57 5.46
CA LYS A 130 17.50 -2.98 4.75
C LYS A 130 17.39 -2.53 3.29
N GLU A 131 18.28 -1.64 2.87
CA GLU A 131 18.42 -1.23 1.47
C GLU A 131 19.16 -2.31 0.65
N LEU A 132 18.88 -2.37 -0.67
CA LEU A 132 19.43 -3.35 -1.62
C LEU A 132 20.21 -2.72 -2.78
#